data_AF-A0AAI8FFS6-F1
#
_entry.id   AF-A0AAI8FFS6-F1
#
_cell.length_a   1.000
_cell.length_b   1.000
_cell.length_c   1.000
_cell.angle_alpha   90.00
_cell.angle_beta   90.00
_cell.angle_gamma   90.00
#
_symmetry.space_group_name_H-M   'P 1'
#
loop_
_entity.id
_entity.type
_entity.pdbx_description
1 polymer ?
#
loop_
_entity_poly.entity_id
_entity_poly.type
_entity_poly.pdbx_seq_one_letter_code
_entity_poly.pdbx_strand_id
1 'polypeptide(L)' 'MFRVEAGNCCDHAIEQASVLMDCSRRASFIGVMDNEPVLVWASHFLCDMAKALMDDAHMGMRKNR' A
#
# COMPACT_ATOMS: atom_id res chain seq x y z
N MET A 1 -5.74 4.13 -9.20
CA MET A 1 -5.89 2.82 -9.86
C MET A 1 -6.47 1.76 -8.92
N PHE A 2 -6.33 1.90 -7.60
CA PHE A 2 -6.89 0.94 -6.63
C PHE A 2 -8.09 1.54 -5.89
N ARG A 3 -9.09 0.70 -5.59
CA ARG A 3 -10.27 1.03 -4.79
C ARG A 3 -10.37 0.00 -3.66
N VAL A 4 -10.56 0.48 -2.44
CA VAL A 4 -10.73 -0.37 -1.25
C VAL A 4 -12.20 -0.77 -1.15
N GLU A 5 -12.47 -2.04 -0.94
CA GLU A 5 -13.81 -2.53 -0.65
C GLU A 5 -14.23 -2.14 0.77
N ALA A 6 -15.46 -1.67 0.91
CA ALA A 6 -16.00 -1.23 2.19
C ALA A 6 -16.21 -2.41 3.15
N GLY A 7 -16.14 -2.15 4.46
CA GLY A 7 -16.46 -3.14 5.51
C GLY A 7 -15.26 -3.70 6.27
N ASN A 8 -14.04 -3.28 5.94
CA ASN A 8 -12.85 -3.61 6.72
C ASN A 8 -12.64 -2.63 7.88
N CYS A 9 -12.14 -3.14 9.02
CA CYS A 9 -11.75 -2.31 10.16
C CYS A 9 -10.57 -1.38 9.78
N CYS A 10 -10.60 -0.11 10.21
CA CYS A 10 -9.57 0.87 9.90
C CYS A 10 -8.18 0.45 10.39
N ASP A 11 -8.08 -0.17 11.58
CA ASP A 11 -6.81 -0.63 12.14
C ASP A 11 -6.19 -1.73 11.26
N HIS A 12 -7.02 -2.66 10.79
CA HIS A 12 -6.59 -3.71 9.87
C HIS A 12 -6.15 -3.12 8.51
N ALA A 13 -6.86 -2.11 7.99
CA ALA A 13 -6.46 -1.45 6.74
C ALA A 13 -5.09 -0.75 6.86
N ILE A 14 -4.79 -0.13 8.00
CA ILE A 14 -3.50 0.51 8.27
C ILE A 14 -2.38 -0.53 8.42
N GLU A 15 -2.66 -1.65 9.07
CA GLU A 15 -1.71 -2.76 9.19
C GLU A 15 -1.35 -3.32 7.80
N GLN A 16 -2.35 -3.60 6.96
CA GLN A 16 -2.13 -4.08 5.60
C GLN A 16 -1.40 -3.06 4.72
N ALA A 17 -1.69 -1.76 4.87
CA ALA A 17 -0.95 -0.70 4.20
C ALA A 17 0.54 -0.70 4.59
N SER A 18 0.83 -0.96 5.87
CA SER A 18 2.21 -1.03 6.37
C SER A 18 2.97 -2.22 5.77
N VAL A 19 2.33 -3.39 5.65
CA VAL A 19 2.89 -4.57 4.99
C VAL A 19 3.20 -4.29 3.52
N LEU A 20 2.27 -3.67 2.80
CA LEU A 20 2.47 -3.30 1.39
C LEU A 20 3.61 -2.30 1.20
N MET A 21 3.76 -1.34 2.12
CA MET A 21 4.84 -0.36 2.09
C MET A 21 6.21 -1.02 2.34
N ASP A 22 6.31 -1.99 3.26
CA ASP A 22 7.55 -2.76 3.46
C ASP A 22 7.91 -3.58 2.21
N CYS A 23 6.93 -4.28 1.63
CA CYS A 23 7.10 -5.01 0.38
C CYS A 23 7.55 -4.08 -0.75
N SER A 24 6.94 -2.90 -0.88
CA SER A 24 7.33 -1.90 -1.88
C SER A 24 8.78 -1.46 -1.71
N ARG A 25 9.19 -1.12 -0.49
CA ARG A 25 10.57 -0.73 -0.17
C ARG A 25 11.56 -1.82 -0.58
N ARG A 26 11.28 -3.07 -0.23
CA ARG A 26 12.13 -4.22 -0.56
C ARG A 26 12.20 -4.44 -2.06
N ALA A 27 11.06 -4.41 -2.75
CA ALA A 27 10.99 -4.57 -4.20
C ALA A 27 11.73 -3.45 -4.95
N SER A 28 11.63 -2.20 -4.50
CA SER A 28 12.38 -1.07 -5.07
C SER A 28 13.88 -1.28 -4.91
N PHE A 29 14.33 -1.64 -3.69
CA PHE A 29 15.74 -1.84 -3.42
C PHE A 29 16.33 -2.96 -4.28
N ILE A 30 15.69 -4.14 -4.30
CA ILE A 30 16.14 -5.29 -5.09
C ILE A 30 16.07 -4.96 -6.59
N GLY A 31 14.96 -4.37 -7.05
CA GLY A 31 14.76 -4.04 -8.46
C GLY A 31 15.83 -3.11 -9.02
N VAL A 32 16.30 -2.14 -8.22
CA VAL A 32 17.39 -1.24 -8.62
C VAL A 32 18.75 -1.94 -8.54
N MET A 33 19.03 -2.69 -7.46
CA MET A 33 20.34 -3.33 -7.26
C MET A 33 20.61 -4.44 -8.28
N ASP A 34 19.60 -5.24 -8.62
CA ASP A 34 19.74 -6.38 -9.52
C ASP A 34 19.34 -6.06 -10.96
N ASN A 35 19.03 -4.79 -11.26
CA ASN A 35 18.55 -4.32 -12.58
C ASN A 35 17.32 -5.11 -13.07
N GLU A 36 16.38 -5.36 -12.16
CA GLU A 36 15.14 -6.12 -12.38
C GLU A 36 13.94 -5.16 -12.53
N PRO A 37 13.62 -4.70 -13.75
CA PRO A 37 12.59 -3.67 -13.96
C PRO A 37 11.20 -4.10 -13.51
N VAL A 38 10.92 -5.40 -13.52
CA VAL A 38 9.64 -5.94 -13.03
C VAL A 38 9.44 -5.64 -11.54
N LEU A 39 10.50 -5.71 -10.74
CA LEU A 39 10.42 -5.41 -9.30
C LEU A 39 10.30 -3.91 -9.02
N VAL A 40 10.89 -3.06 -9.88
CA VAL A 40 10.68 -1.61 -9.83
C VAL A 40 9.21 -1.27 -10.06
N TRP A 41 8.59 -1.85 -11.10
CA TRP A 41 7.16 -1.67 -11.35
C TRP A 41 6.28 -2.26 -10.24
N ALA A 42 6.65 -3.44 -9.70
CA ALA A 42 5.94 -4.04 -8.57
C ALA A 42 5.94 -3.11 -7.35
N SER A 43 7.08 -2.47 -7.03
CA SER A 43 7.15 -1.45 -5.97
C SER A 43 6.20 -0.29 -6.21
N HIS A 44 6.15 0.24 -7.44
CA HIS A 44 5.20 1.32 -7.77
C HIS A 44 3.75 0.92 -7.49
N PHE A 45 3.32 -0.28 -7.94
CA PHE A 45 1.95 -0.75 -7.68
C PHE A 45 1.68 -0.99 -6.18
N LEU A 46 2.65 -1.55 -5.45
CA LEU A 46 2.55 -1.79 -4.00
C LEU A 46 2.41 -0.47 -3.22
N CYS A 47 3.16 0.56 -3.59
CA CYS A 47 3.02 1.90 -3.01
C CYS A 47 1.62 2.49 -3.26
N ASP A 48 1.11 2.40 -4.49
CA ASP A 48 -0.21 2.93 -4.83
C ASP A 48 -1.35 2.19 -4.10
N MET A 49 -1.20 0.87 -3.89
CA MET A 49 -2.14 0.08 -3.09
C MET A 49 -2.10 0.48 -1.60
N ALA A 50 -0.91 0.63 -1.02
CA ALA A 50 -0.74 1.07 0.36
C ALA A 50 -1.37 2.46 0.56
N LYS A 51 -1.16 3.37 -0.40
CA LYS A 51 -1.77 4.71 -0.37
C LYS A 51 -3.28 4.65 -0.40
N ALA A 52 -3.87 3.85 -1.29
CA ALA A 52 -5.32 3.71 -1.37
C ALA A 52 -5.93 3.19 -0.05
N LEU A 53 -5.26 2.24 0.63
CA LEU A 53 -5.68 1.75 1.95
C LEU A 53 -5.58 2.81 3.05
N MET A 54 -4.50 3.59 3.08
CA MET A 54 -4.35 4.67 4.06
C MET A 54 -5.39 5.77 3.87
N ASP A 55 -5.65 6.17 2.62
CA ASP A 55 -6.64 7.20 2.29
C ASP A 55 -8.04 6.74 2.71
N ASP A 56 -8.41 5.47 2.47
CA ASP A 56 -9.69 4.91 2.89
C ASP A 56 -9.83 4.81 4.42
N ALA A 57 -8.80 4.30 5.11
CA ALA A 57 -8.79 4.23 6.57
C ALA A 57 -8.93 5.61 7.21
N HIS A 58 -8.24 6.62 6.68
CA HIS A 58 -8.32 8.00 7.15
C HIS A 58 -9.73 8.59 6.94
N MET A 59 -10.36 8.30 5.80
CA MET A 59 -11.75 8.70 5.55
C MET A 59 -12.74 8.01 6.50
N GLY A 60 -12.53 6.73 6.82
CA GLY A 60 -13.31 5.98 7.80
C GLY A 60 -13.19 6.57 9.21
N MET A 61 -11.97 6.85 9.66
CA MET A 61 -11.71 7.47 10.97
C MET A 61 -12.33 8.86 11.10
N ARG A 62 -12.34 9.66 10.03
CA ARG A 62 -12.97 10.99 10.02
C ARG A 62 -14.50 10.95 10.09
N LYS A 63 -15.14 9.89 9.58
CA LYS A 63 -16.60 9.71 9.65
C LYS A 63 -17.10 9.23 11.01
N ASN A 64 -16.22 8.61 11.81
CA ASN A 64 -16.54 8.06 13.13
C ASN A 64 -16.25 9.04 14.29
N ARG A 65 -15.97 10.31 14.00
CA ARG A 65 -15.69 11.37 14.97
C ARG A 65 -16.80 12.41 14.96
#